data_AF-A0A9D1D3M4-F1
#
_entry.id   AF-A0A9D1D3M4-F1
#
_cell.length_a   1.000
_cell.length_b   1.000
_cell.length_c   1.000
_cell.angle_alpha   90.00
_cell.angle_beta   90.00
_cell.angle_gamma   90.00
#
_symmetry.space_group_name_H-M   'P 1'
#
loop_
_entity.id
_entity.type
_entity.pdbx_description
1 polymer ?
#
loop_
_entity_poly.entity_id
_entity_poly.type
_entity_poly.pdbx_seq_one_letter_code
_entity_poly.pdbx_strand_id
1 'polypeptide(L)'
;MAEVEKAVEEGADGLAASSESPASEKKSKQVEYPHLMRGILCAFIGACCWGFSGTCSSLMTSQYGIPVPWITCVRLPLAALLFFVIVIVKDYRTLLAVVRDGRSMMRIAGFGILGVLLTQVSYLSAIAYTNAGIGTVLERLGLIVIMFWTCFQMWRKPKLREIAGLVLALTGTALIATKGQLGGLQIPAEGLFFGVVSAFALAFYTLMPVKPLKKWGPILVTGLAMFMGGIVAIVIFQPWTIQVQVTPPVMFAMGGMVVVGTLGAYVFYLQGVTDAGPVRASLIGCMEPVSALVISALWLGTPVVPIDVAGIALILAMVPFVTEKQAAGAPRKEGDVPLFRGRASELGYLTSRKATKADLPSITDILNDGHAYLEELGVEQGNKKYPTFRQLKKAIDDGTCYVVESQAGEDVAVFSLTFDPESQYRAKHMISGAWLQTGQPYAILHWATVVGSARRRGVGSFILGEAEHLARTGGARSIVGDTFPENYPMRQAALQHGWSECGVLKVGTPVVEPDRQRIAFEKML
;
A
#
# COMPACT_ATOMS: atom_id res chain seq x y z
N MET A 1 9.08 -62.62 -38.55
CA MET A 1 10.42 -62.06 -38.25
C MET A 1 10.83 -60.92 -39.19
N ALA A 2 10.23 -60.75 -40.37
CA ALA A 2 10.43 -59.58 -41.24
C ALA A 2 9.36 -58.46 -41.08
N GLU A 3 8.28 -58.68 -40.32
CA GLU A 3 7.25 -57.66 -40.03
C GLU A 3 7.45 -56.93 -38.69
N VAL A 4 8.45 -57.34 -37.90
CA VAL A 4 8.79 -56.71 -36.60
C VAL A 4 9.90 -55.66 -36.76
N GLU A 5 10.74 -55.75 -37.79
CA GLU A 5 11.75 -54.73 -38.11
C GLU A 5 11.15 -53.49 -38.81
N LYS A 6 10.07 -53.66 -39.59
CA LYS A 6 9.46 -52.54 -40.34
C LYS A 6 8.64 -51.57 -39.46
N ALA A 7 8.17 -52.01 -38.29
CA ALA A 7 7.42 -51.17 -37.35
C ALA A 7 8.31 -50.32 -36.42
N VAL A 8 9.62 -50.60 -36.37
CA VAL A 8 10.58 -49.85 -35.53
C VAL A 8 11.23 -48.70 -36.31
N GLU A 9 11.34 -48.78 -37.64
CA GLU A 9 11.85 -47.68 -38.49
C GLU A 9 10.78 -46.61 -38.80
N GLU A 10 9.52 -46.95 -39.03
CA GLU A 10 8.47 -45.95 -39.35
C GLU A 10 8.03 -45.11 -38.12
N GLY A 11 8.37 -45.54 -36.90
CA GLY A 11 8.08 -44.82 -35.66
C GLY A 11 9.16 -43.79 -35.24
N ALA A 12 10.34 -43.83 -35.87
CA ALA A 12 11.47 -42.97 -35.48
C ALA A 12 11.57 -41.66 -36.29
N ASP A 13 11.02 -41.61 -37.51
CA ASP A 13 11.07 -40.42 -38.39
C ASP A 13 9.89 -39.45 -38.22
N GLY A 14 8.89 -39.79 -37.40
CA GLY A 14 7.75 -38.90 -37.09
C GLY A 14 7.99 -37.91 -35.94
N LEU A 15 9.12 -38.01 -35.23
CA LEU A 15 9.41 -37.26 -34.01
C LEU A 15 10.43 -36.12 -34.17
N ALA A 16 10.82 -35.78 -35.39
CA ALA A 16 11.82 -34.75 -35.67
C ALA A 16 11.40 -33.71 -36.73
N ALA A 17 10.11 -33.32 -36.81
CA ALA A 17 9.71 -32.13 -37.57
C ALA A 17 8.26 -31.70 -37.25
N SER A 18 8.08 -30.92 -36.18
CA SER A 18 7.03 -29.88 -36.08
C SER A 18 7.17 -29.13 -34.75
N SER A 19 8.36 -28.62 -34.47
CA SER A 19 8.58 -27.61 -33.45
C SER A 19 8.21 -26.22 -34.00
N GLU A 20 6.94 -25.98 -34.25
CA GLU A 20 6.39 -24.61 -34.36
C GLU A 20 5.08 -24.57 -33.57
N SER A 21 5.22 -24.33 -32.26
CA SER A 21 4.11 -23.87 -31.44
C SER A 21 3.67 -22.50 -31.95
N PRO A 22 2.38 -22.26 -32.25
CA PRO A 22 1.92 -20.92 -32.57
C PRO A 22 2.11 -20.08 -31.31
N ALA A 23 3.08 -19.16 -31.36
CA ALA A 23 3.27 -18.14 -30.34
C ALA A 23 1.97 -17.33 -30.22
N SER A 24 1.07 -17.76 -29.33
CA SER A 24 -0.06 -16.95 -28.92
C SER A 24 0.54 -15.79 -28.12
N GLU A 25 0.65 -14.62 -28.75
CA GLU A 25 0.86 -13.36 -28.05
C GLU A 25 -0.23 -13.21 -26.97
N LYS A 26 0.08 -13.64 -25.74
CA LYS A 26 -0.68 -13.24 -24.56
C LYS A 26 -0.41 -11.76 -24.36
N LYS A 27 -1.19 -10.92 -25.04
CA LYS A 27 -1.30 -9.49 -24.73
C LYS A 27 -1.59 -9.37 -23.24
N SER A 28 -0.62 -8.85 -22.49
CA SER A 28 -0.79 -8.51 -21.08
C SER A 28 -2.00 -7.60 -20.97
N LYS A 29 -3.10 -8.07 -20.34
CA LYS A 29 -4.22 -7.20 -20.00
C LYS A 29 -3.68 -6.17 -19.00
N GLN A 30 -3.51 -4.93 -19.46
CA GLN A 30 -3.23 -3.80 -18.58
C GLN A 30 -4.37 -3.72 -17.56
N VAL A 31 -4.05 -3.49 -16.29
CA VAL A 31 -5.03 -3.11 -15.28
C VAL A 31 -5.72 -1.83 -15.79
N GLU A 32 -6.92 -1.98 -16.32
CA GLU A 32 -7.74 -0.84 -16.77
C GLU A 32 -8.27 -0.13 -15.53
N TYR A 33 -7.81 1.10 -15.33
CA TYR A 33 -8.42 2.00 -14.36
C TYR A 33 -9.60 2.64 -15.08
N PRO A 34 -10.86 2.29 -14.75
CA PRO A 34 -12.04 2.77 -15.48
C PRO A 34 -12.19 4.30 -15.45
N HIS A 35 -11.45 4.97 -14.55
CA HIS A 35 -11.38 6.41 -14.42
C HIS A 35 -9.94 6.94 -14.42
N LEU A 36 -9.03 6.32 -15.19
CA LEU A 36 -7.61 6.72 -15.25
C LEU A 36 -7.44 8.23 -15.50
N MET A 37 -8.15 8.77 -16.49
CA MET A 37 -8.07 10.18 -16.87
C MET A 37 -8.54 11.10 -15.74
N ARG A 38 -9.63 10.71 -15.05
CA ARG A 38 -10.13 11.42 -13.87
C ARG A 38 -9.07 11.42 -12.76
N GLY A 39 -8.43 10.28 -12.50
CA GLY A 39 -7.38 10.18 -11.50
C GLY A 39 -6.14 11.02 -11.82
N ILE A 40 -5.71 11.01 -13.08
CA ILE A 40 -4.61 11.87 -13.55
C ILE A 40 -4.96 13.35 -13.35
N LEU A 41 -6.16 13.76 -13.76
CA LEU A 41 -6.62 15.14 -13.63
C LEU A 41 -6.73 15.56 -12.16
N CYS A 42 -7.29 14.71 -11.29
CA CYS A 42 -7.39 14.98 -9.86
C CYS A 42 -6.01 15.09 -9.19
N ALA A 43 -5.07 14.19 -9.51
CA ALA A 43 -3.71 14.29 -9.00
C ALA A 43 -3.02 15.59 -9.44
N PHE A 44 -3.23 16.01 -10.70
CA PHE A 44 -2.67 17.23 -11.26
C PHE A 44 -3.24 18.48 -10.57
N ILE A 45 -4.56 18.55 -10.43
CA ILE A 45 -5.23 19.64 -9.71
C ILE A 45 -4.71 19.70 -8.26
N GLY A 46 -4.56 18.55 -7.59
CA GLY A 46 -3.99 18.47 -6.25
C GLY A 46 -2.58 19.06 -6.16
N ALA A 47 -1.70 18.70 -7.10
CA ALA A 47 -0.34 19.24 -7.19
C ALA A 47 -0.33 20.76 -7.43
N CYS A 48 -1.21 21.27 -8.31
CA CYS A 48 -1.36 22.70 -8.55
C CYS A 48 -1.86 23.46 -7.30
N CYS A 49 -2.76 22.86 -6.53
CA CYS A 49 -3.22 23.44 -5.27
C CYS A 49 -2.09 23.57 -4.23
N TRP A 50 -1.17 22.59 -4.15
CA TRP A 50 0.02 22.72 -3.30
C TRP A 50 0.97 23.81 -3.80
N GLY A 51 1.21 23.91 -5.11
CA GLY A 51 2.01 25.00 -5.69
C GLY A 51 1.42 26.37 -5.38
N PHE A 52 0.10 26.52 -5.47
CA PHE A 52 -0.62 27.73 -5.07
C PHE A 52 -0.43 28.08 -3.59
N SER A 53 -0.45 27.08 -2.70
CA SER A 53 -0.15 27.27 -1.26
C SER A 53 1.24 27.85 -1.05
N GLY A 54 2.25 27.34 -1.77
CA GLY A 54 3.63 27.84 -1.70
C GLY A 54 3.72 29.32 -2.10
N THR A 55 3.08 29.70 -3.20
CA THR A 55 3.04 31.10 -3.66
C THR A 55 2.30 32.01 -2.67
N CYS A 56 1.18 31.56 -2.08
CA CYS A 56 0.49 32.30 -1.02
C CYS A 56 1.39 32.53 0.19
N SER A 57 2.20 31.53 0.57
CA SER A 57 3.14 31.71 1.67
C SER A 57 4.19 32.74 1.34
N SER A 58 4.80 32.66 0.15
CA SER A 58 5.82 33.61 -0.29
C SER A 58 5.27 35.03 -0.37
N LEU A 59 4.02 35.21 -0.82
CA LEU A 59 3.34 36.50 -0.82
C LEU A 59 3.23 37.07 0.59
N MET A 60 2.71 36.29 1.54
CA MET A 60 2.52 36.72 2.93
C MET A 60 3.86 37.03 3.62
N THR A 61 4.88 36.19 3.45
CA THR A 61 6.18 36.39 4.12
C THR A 61 6.98 37.52 3.49
N SER A 62 7.12 37.53 2.16
CA SER A 62 8.06 38.42 1.48
C SER A 62 7.49 39.80 1.15
N GLN A 63 6.19 39.92 0.83
CA GLN A 63 5.59 41.22 0.51
C GLN A 63 4.89 41.87 1.72
N TYR A 64 4.24 41.07 2.56
CA TYR A 64 3.47 41.57 3.71
C TYR A 64 4.20 41.38 5.05
N GLY A 65 5.39 40.79 5.05
CA GLY A 65 6.21 40.63 6.26
C GLY A 65 5.55 39.78 7.35
N ILE A 66 4.58 38.92 7.00
CA ILE A 66 3.83 38.14 7.96
C ILE A 66 4.74 37.04 8.55
N PRO A 67 4.95 36.99 9.87
CA PRO A 67 5.84 36.01 10.48
C PRO A 67 5.32 34.58 10.32
N VAL A 68 6.22 33.65 9.97
CA VAL A 68 5.93 32.20 9.83
C VAL A 68 5.25 31.58 11.06
N PRO A 69 5.65 31.90 12.30
CA PRO A 69 4.95 31.40 13.49
C PRO A 69 3.47 31.76 13.51
N TRP A 70 3.13 33.00 13.14
CA TRP A 70 1.74 33.45 13.08
C TRP A 70 0.95 32.72 11.98
N ILE A 71 1.53 32.59 10.78
CA ILE A 71 0.92 31.83 9.67
C ILE A 71 0.60 30.41 10.11
N THR A 72 1.54 29.76 10.79
CA THR A 72 1.39 28.38 11.29
C THR A 72 0.28 28.26 12.32
N CYS A 73 0.24 29.17 13.29
CA CYS A 73 -0.78 29.21 14.34
C CYS A 73 -2.20 29.46 13.82
N VAL A 74 -2.35 30.17 12.70
CA VAL A 74 -3.66 30.42 12.09
C VAL A 74 -4.06 29.29 11.15
N ARG A 75 -3.13 28.82 10.31
CA ARG A 75 -3.42 27.80 9.28
C ARG A 75 -3.81 26.46 9.89
N LEU A 76 -3.04 25.93 10.84
CA LEU A 76 -3.25 24.56 11.34
C LEU A 76 -4.61 24.36 12.02
N PRO A 77 -5.07 25.26 12.93
CA PRO A 77 -6.40 25.13 13.52
C PRO A 77 -7.54 25.32 12.52
N LEU A 78 -7.41 26.28 11.59
CA LEU A 78 -8.43 26.49 10.55
C LEU A 78 -8.55 25.27 9.63
N ALA A 79 -7.43 24.69 9.21
CA ALA A 79 -7.43 23.45 8.45
C ALA A 79 -8.04 22.31 9.27
N ALA A 80 -7.61 22.11 10.52
CA ALA A 80 -8.17 21.09 11.40
C ALA A 80 -9.69 21.20 11.55
N LEU A 81 -10.21 22.42 11.70
CA LEU A 81 -11.65 22.68 11.75
C LEU A 81 -12.36 22.17 10.49
N LEU A 82 -11.85 22.48 9.29
CA LEU A 82 -12.44 22.02 8.04
C LEU A 82 -12.43 20.48 7.93
N PHE A 83 -11.33 19.84 8.29
CA PHE A 83 -11.24 18.37 8.30
C PHE A 83 -12.21 17.74 9.32
N PHE A 84 -12.35 18.34 10.51
CA PHE A 84 -13.31 17.86 11.51
C PHE A 84 -14.76 18.07 11.08
N VAL A 85 -15.11 19.18 10.44
CA VAL A 85 -16.45 19.37 9.88
C VAL A 85 -16.78 18.23 8.92
N ILE A 86 -15.85 17.86 8.02
CA ILE A 86 -16.05 16.73 7.09
C ILE A 86 -16.23 15.40 7.85
N VAL A 87 -15.38 15.14 8.86
CA VAL A 87 -15.46 13.91 9.66
C VAL A 87 -16.76 13.83 10.45
N ILE A 88 -17.17 14.91 11.11
CA ILE A 88 -18.38 14.95 11.94
C ILE A 88 -19.62 14.74 11.08
N VAL A 89 -19.68 15.39 9.90
CA VAL A 89 -20.80 15.25 8.96
C VAL A 89 -20.87 13.84 8.37
N LYS A 90 -19.72 13.20 8.06
CA LYS A 90 -19.69 11.86 7.47
C LYS A 90 -19.87 10.74 8.48
N ASP A 91 -19.12 10.78 9.57
CA ASP A 91 -19.12 9.75 10.62
C ASP A 91 -18.46 10.25 11.92
N TYR A 92 -19.21 10.98 12.74
CA TYR A 92 -18.74 11.43 14.06
C TYR A 92 -18.38 10.27 15.02
N ARG A 93 -18.90 9.05 14.80
CA ARG A 93 -18.64 7.92 15.70
C ARG A 93 -17.19 7.45 15.56
N THR A 94 -16.63 7.51 14.36
CA THR A 94 -15.23 7.20 14.11
C THR A 94 -14.28 8.18 14.83
N LEU A 95 -14.65 9.47 14.92
CA LEU A 95 -13.93 10.44 15.73
C LEU A 95 -13.94 10.07 17.23
N LEU A 96 -15.08 9.65 17.78
CA LEU A 96 -15.14 9.19 19.18
C LEU A 96 -14.35 7.90 19.40
N ALA A 97 -14.36 7.00 18.42
CA ALA A 97 -13.65 5.73 18.50
C ALA A 97 -12.12 5.91 18.49
N VAL A 98 -11.57 6.83 17.70
CA VAL A 98 -10.12 7.06 17.64
C VAL A 98 -9.57 7.62 18.95
N VAL A 99 -10.33 8.49 19.63
CA VAL A 99 -9.95 9.09 20.91
C VAL A 99 -9.82 8.03 22.01
N ARG A 100 -10.59 6.93 21.90
CA ARG A 100 -10.48 5.77 22.82
C ARG A 100 -9.28 4.87 22.52
N ASP A 101 -8.69 4.95 21.32
CA ASP A 101 -7.49 4.22 20.94
C ASP A 101 -6.23 5.04 21.28
N GLY A 102 -5.80 4.98 22.54
CA GLY A 102 -4.63 5.72 23.04
C GLY A 102 -3.34 5.46 22.26
N ARG A 103 -3.15 4.25 21.72
CA ARG A 103 -1.97 3.92 20.91
C ARG A 103 -2.00 4.60 19.55
N SER A 104 -3.17 4.66 18.91
CA SER A 104 -3.33 5.44 17.67
C SER A 104 -3.18 6.93 17.96
N MET A 105 -3.80 7.45 19.02
CA MET A 105 -3.68 8.86 19.41
C MET A 105 -2.23 9.28 19.64
N MET A 106 -1.43 8.48 20.35
CA MET A 106 -0.01 8.78 20.56
C MET A 106 0.77 8.81 19.23
N ARG A 107 0.49 7.91 18.29
CA ARG A 107 1.12 7.92 16.97
C ARG A 107 0.69 9.13 16.13
N ILE A 108 -0.58 9.49 16.18
CA ILE A 108 -1.11 10.67 15.48
C ILE A 108 -0.54 11.95 16.10
N ALA A 109 -0.38 12.01 17.43
CA ALA A 109 0.27 13.13 18.11
C ALA A 109 1.73 13.28 17.67
N GLY A 110 2.50 12.18 17.66
CA GLY A 110 3.87 12.16 17.14
C GLY A 110 3.93 12.62 15.67
N PHE A 111 3.02 12.16 14.83
CA PHE A 111 2.89 12.63 13.44
C PHE A 111 2.49 14.11 13.35
N GLY A 112 1.59 14.59 14.21
CA GLY A 112 1.17 16.00 14.26
C GLY A 112 2.31 16.94 14.64
N ILE A 113 3.21 16.51 15.52
CA ILE A 113 4.35 17.33 15.96
C ILE A 113 5.54 17.20 14.99
N LEU A 114 6.03 15.98 14.76
CA LEU A 114 7.26 15.74 13.98
C LEU A 114 7.05 15.70 12.47
N GLY A 115 5.84 15.35 12.02
CA GLY A 115 5.45 15.40 10.62
C GLY A 115 4.84 16.74 10.29
N VAL A 116 3.63 17.03 10.81
CA VAL A 116 2.84 18.18 10.35
C VAL A 116 3.43 19.51 10.81
N LEU A 117 3.58 19.73 12.12
CA LEU A 117 4.05 21.01 12.66
C LEU A 117 5.50 21.29 12.27
N LEU A 118 6.40 20.32 12.43
CA LEU A 118 7.80 20.50 12.09
C LEU A 118 7.98 20.81 10.60
N THR A 119 7.30 20.08 9.69
CA THR A 119 7.32 20.42 8.26
C THR A 119 6.76 21.81 8.03
N GLN A 120 5.60 22.15 8.62
CA GLN A 120 4.96 23.45 8.45
C GLN A 120 5.89 24.62 8.82
N VAL A 121 6.53 24.55 9.99
CA VAL A 121 7.43 25.62 10.45
C VAL A 121 8.71 25.65 9.63
N SER A 122 9.37 24.51 9.47
CA SER A 122 10.67 24.45 8.78
C SER A 122 10.57 24.79 7.30
N TYR A 123 9.57 24.28 6.59
CA TYR A 123 9.34 24.57 5.19
C TYR A 123 9.01 26.05 4.96
N LEU A 124 8.08 26.62 5.74
CA LEU A 124 7.73 28.04 5.57
C LEU A 124 8.87 28.97 5.99
N SER A 125 9.65 28.61 7.00
CA SER A 125 10.86 29.36 7.36
C SER A 125 11.89 29.31 6.25
N ALA A 126 12.11 28.14 5.63
CA ALA A 126 13.00 28.03 4.47
C ALA A 126 12.53 28.94 3.33
N ILE A 127 11.23 28.99 3.03
CA ILE A 127 10.65 29.91 2.05
C ILE A 127 10.88 31.38 2.45
N ALA A 128 10.65 31.73 3.72
CA ALA A 128 10.76 33.10 4.20
C ALA A 128 12.20 33.65 4.11
N TYR A 129 13.21 32.83 4.40
CA TYR A 129 14.62 33.20 4.26
C TYR A 129 15.15 33.09 2.82
N THR A 130 14.44 32.38 1.95
CA THR A 130 14.87 32.15 0.57
C THR A 130 13.76 32.56 -0.40
N ASN A 131 13.07 31.59 -0.99
CA ASN A 131 11.86 31.74 -1.78
C ASN A 131 11.14 30.38 -1.89
N ALA A 132 9.93 30.37 -2.44
CA ALA A 132 9.12 29.16 -2.61
C ALA A 132 9.83 28.05 -3.41
N GLY A 133 10.63 28.42 -4.42
CA GLY A 133 11.40 27.48 -5.23
C GLY A 133 12.51 26.80 -4.43
N ILE A 134 13.40 27.58 -3.81
CA ILE A 134 14.54 27.06 -3.03
C ILE A 134 14.05 26.24 -1.83
N GLY A 135 13.04 26.72 -1.10
CA GLY A 135 12.44 25.98 0.01
C GLY A 135 11.95 24.59 -0.41
N THR A 136 11.29 24.51 -1.57
CA THR A 136 10.81 23.23 -2.12
C THR A 136 11.97 22.31 -2.52
N VAL A 137 13.06 22.83 -3.10
CA VAL A 137 14.25 22.01 -3.39
C VAL A 137 14.84 21.41 -2.14
N LEU A 138 15.02 22.23 -1.11
CA LEU A 138 15.63 21.79 0.14
C LEU A 138 14.74 20.75 0.83
N GLU A 139 13.42 20.95 0.86
CA GLU A 139 12.48 19.97 1.39
C GLU A 139 12.51 18.65 0.59
N ARG A 140 12.61 18.71 -0.75
CA ARG A 140 12.66 17.53 -1.62
C ARG A 140 13.91 16.67 -1.41
N LEU A 141 14.96 17.17 -0.75
CA LEU A 141 16.06 16.32 -0.26
C LEU A 141 15.56 15.23 0.70
N GLY A 142 14.38 15.42 1.32
CA GLY A 142 13.72 14.39 2.12
C GLY A 142 13.41 13.11 1.35
N LEU A 143 13.27 13.18 0.01
CA LEU A 143 13.12 11.99 -0.83
C LEU A 143 14.34 11.06 -0.75
N ILE A 144 15.54 11.61 -0.55
CA ILE A 144 16.76 10.84 -0.32
C ILE A 144 16.64 10.06 0.99
N VAL A 145 16.23 10.73 2.06
CA VAL A 145 16.04 10.12 3.40
C VAL A 145 14.98 9.01 3.33
N ILE A 146 13.85 9.29 2.68
CA ILE A 146 12.78 8.31 2.48
C ILE A 146 13.28 7.10 1.68
N MET A 147 14.04 7.32 0.60
CA MET A 147 14.58 6.22 -0.22
C MET A 147 15.56 5.34 0.57
N PHE A 148 16.52 5.92 1.29
CA PHE A 148 17.45 5.14 2.11
C PHE A 148 16.73 4.38 3.22
N TRP A 149 15.80 5.03 3.91
CA TRP A 149 15.04 4.39 4.99
C TRP A 149 14.15 3.24 4.48
N THR A 150 13.49 3.42 3.34
CA THR A 150 12.66 2.37 2.73
C THR A 150 13.51 1.21 2.20
N CYS A 151 14.65 1.49 1.59
CA CYS A 151 15.63 0.47 1.17
C CYS A 151 16.15 -0.33 2.38
N PHE A 152 16.50 0.35 3.47
CA PHE A 152 16.93 -0.25 4.72
C PHE A 152 15.85 -1.16 5.33
N GLN A 153 14.61 -0.68 5.46
CA GLN A 153 13.50 -1.49 5.99
C GLN A 153 13.20 -2.73 5.14
N MET A 154 13.34 -2.60 3.82
CA MET A 154 13.11 -3.69 2.88
C MET A 154 14.35 -4.58 2.65
N TRP A 155 15.47 -4.30 3.31
CA TRP A 155 16.73 -5.02 3.13
C TRP A 155 17.15 -5.14 1.66
N ARG A 156 16.91 -4.09 0.87
CA ARG A 156 17.24 -4.02 -0.55
C ARG A 156 18.12 -2.82 -0.85
N LYS A 157 18.91 -2.88 -1.91
CA LYS A 157 19.64 -1.72 -2.44
C LYS A 157 18.71 -0.84 -3.30
N PRO A 158 18.92 0.48 -3.36
CA PRO A 158 18.21 1.35 -4.28
C PRO A 158 18.55 0.94 -5.72
N LYS A 159 17.53 0.81 -6.57
CA LYS A 159 17.72 0.45 -7.98
C LYS A 159 18.34 1.63 -8.73
N LEU A 160 19.18 1.37 -9.74
CA LEU A 160 19.79 2.43 -10.55
C LEU A 160 18.75 3.38 -11.17
N ARG A 161 17.57 2.84 -11.54
CA ARG A 161 16.44 3.61 -12.06
C ARG A 161 15.82 4.55 -11.02
N GLU A 162 15.70 4.11 -9.76
CA GLU A 162 15.20 4.93 -8.65
C GLU A 162 16.16 6.09 -8.36
N ILE A 163 17.47 5.80 -8.37
CA ILE A 163 18.53 6.81 -8.20
C ILE A 163 18.50 7.81 -9.36
N ALA A 164 18.43 7.33 -10.61
CA ALA A 164 18.36 8.20 -11.78
C ALA A 164 17.13 9.13 -11.74
N GLY A 165 15.97 8.58 -11.39
CA GLY A 165 14.76 9.38 -11.21
C GLY A 165 14.90 10.43 -10.09
N LEU A 166 15.44 10.04 -8.94
CA LEU A 166 15.69 10.97 -7.84
C LEU A 166 16.63 12.11 -8.24
N VAL A 167 17.73 11.79 -8.94
CA VAL A 167 18.67 12.81 -9.43
C VAL A 167 17.98 13.77 -10.40
N LEU A 168 17.22 13.26 -11.38
CA LEU A 168 16.48 14.09 -12.32
C LEU A 168 15.48 15.03 -11.63
N ALA A 169 14.72 14.53 -10.65
CA ALA A 169 13.78 15.35 -9.88
C ALA A 169 14.48 16.44 -9.06
N LEU A 170 15.57 16.09 -8.36
CA LEU A 170 16.33 17.05 -7.55
C LEU A 170 17.01 18.10 -8.43
N THR A 171 17.66 17.69 -9.51
CA THR A 171 18.30 18.62 -10.46
C THR A 171 17.25 19.53 -11.11
N GLY A 172 16.13 18.98 -11.59
CA GLY A 172 15.07 19.78 -12.20
C GLY A 172 14.48 20.82 -11.26
N THR A 173 14.21 20.44 -10.01
CA THR A 173 13.71 21.38 -8.99
C THR A 173 14.78 22.42 -8.67
N ALA A 174 16.06 22.03 -8.56
CA ALA A 174 17.17 22.94 -8.28
C ALA A 174 17.38 23.97 -9.40
N LEU A 175 17.25 23.58 -10.67
CA LEU A 175 17.36 24.51 -11.80
C LEU A 175 16.26 25.58 -11.76
N ILE A 176 15.01 25.19 -11.50
CA ILE A 176 13.87 26.12 -11.36
C ILE A 176 14.10 27.09 -10.20
N ALA A 177 14.57 26.57 -9.06
CA ALA A 177 14.77 27.38 -7.86
C ALA A 177 15.93 28.38 -7.96
N THR A 178 17.01 27.98 -8.63
CA THR A 178 18.25 28.78 -8.71
C THR A 178 18.30 29.69 -9.93
N LYS A 179 17.37 29.53 -10.89
CA LYS A 179 17.38 30.24 -12.18
C LYS A 179 18.74 30.16 -12.90
N GLY A 180 19.50 29.09 -12.66
CA GLY A 180 20.81 28.85 -13.27
C GLY A 180 21.97 29.64 -12.67
N GLN A 181 21.73 30.46 -11.65
CA GLN A 181 22.76 31.28 -11.01
C GLN A 181 23.44 30.51 -9.87
N LEU A 182 24.19 29.45 -10.21
CA LEU A 182 24.93 28.65 -9.22
C LEU A 182 26.12 29.43 -8.61
N GLY A 183 26.66 30.41 -9.34
CA GLY A 183 27.85 31.19 -8.96
C GLY A 183 27.62 32.35 -7.98
N GLY A 184 26.40 32.51 -7.45
CA GLY A 184 26.05 33.62 -6.54
C GLY A 184 25.05 33.24 -5.45
N LEU A 185 24.93 31.94 -5.14
CA LEU A 185 23.92 31.41 -4.22
C LEU A 185 24.25 31.78 -2.76
N GLN A 186 24.02 33.04 -2.39
CA GLN A 186 24.00 33.47 -1.00
C GLN A 186 22.68 33.01 -0.37
N ILE A 187 22.52 31.69 -0.17
CA ILE A 187 21.46 31.16 0.69
C ILE A 187 21.82 31.55 2.12
N PRO A 188 20.96 32.29 2.84
CA PRO A 188 21.19 32.56 4.26
C PRO A 188 21.31 31.25 5.03
N ALA A 189 22.22 31.19 6.01
CA ALA A 189 22.49 29.97 6.77
C ALA A 189 21.22 29.42 7.45
N GLU A 190 20.32 30.33 7.87
CA GLU A 190 19.02 30.04 8.45
C GLU A 190 18.10 29.35 7.44
N GLY A 191 18.06 29.85 6.20
CA GLY A 191 17.27 29.25 5.12
C GLY A 191 17.73 27.83 4.79
N LEU A 192 19.06 27.61 4.76
CA LEU A 192 19.63 26.28 4.57
C LEU A 192 19.32 25.36 5.76
N PHE A 193 19.48 25.85 6.99
CA PHE A 193 19.19 25.10 8.22
C PHE A 193 17.73 24.61 8.23
N PHE A 194 16.77 25.52 8.03
CA PHE A 194 15.36 25.18 8.01
C PHE A 194 15.01 24.28 6.82
N GLY A 195 15.66 24.47 5.67
CA GLY A 195 15.51 23.58 4.52
C GLY A 195 15.92 22.14 4.82
N VAL A 196 17.08 21.93 5.46
CA VAL A 196 17.54 20.58 5.87
C VAL A 196 16.59 19.98 6.91
N VAL A 197 16.16 20.77 7.91
CA VAL A 197 15.16 20.31 8.89
C VAL A 197 13.87 19.88 8.19
N SER A 198 13.41 20.63 7.18
CA SER A 198 12.20 20.30 6.42
C SER A 198 12.34 19.00 5.63
N ALA A 199 13.53 18.68 5.11
CA ALA A 199 13.81 17.40 4.45
C ALA A 199 13.60 16.20 5.38
N PHE A 200 14.08 16.28 6.62
CA PHE A 200 13.85 15.24 7.63
C PHE A 200 12.38 15.22 8.08
N ALA A 201 11.77 16.39 8.25
CA ALA A 201 10.36 16.51 8.60
C ALA A 201 9.45 15.88 7.54
N LEU A 202 9.75 16.06 6.25
CA LEU A 202 9.06 15.40 5.14
C LEU A 202 9.14 13.87 5.24
N ALA A 203 10.29 13.33 5.66
CA ALA A 203 10.43 11.89 5.88
C ALA A 203 9.52 11.41 7.02
N PHE A 204 9.48 12.12 8.16
CA PHE A 204 8.55 11.82 9.25
C PHE A 204 7.09 11.93 8.81
N TYR A 205 6.75 13.01 8.10
CA TYR A 205 5.43 13.26 7.54
C TYR A 205 4.96 12.10 6.64
N THR A 206 5.86 11.53 5.86
CA THR A 206 5.54 10.45 4.93
C THR A 206 5.48 9.08 5.61
N LEU A 207 6.40 8.80 6.54
CA LEU A 207 6.64 7.43 7.04
C LEU A 207 5.90 7.12 8.35
N MET A 208 5.74 8.09 9.25
CA MET A 208 5.10 7.87 10.55
C MET A 208 3.60 7.52 10.48
N PRO A 209 2.77 8.19 9.64
CA PRO A 209 1.33 8.03 9.72
C PRO A 209 0.81 6.78 8.99
N VAL A 210 1.67 5.96 8.38
CA VAL A 210 1.27 4.78 7.57
C VAL A 210 0.28 3.86 8.30
N LYS A 211 0.52 3.53 9.58
CA LYS A 211 -0.39 2.65 10.35
C LYS A 211 -1.70 3.35 10.74
N PRO A 212 -1.68 4.56 11.33
CA PRO A 212 -2.91 5.33 11.60
C PRO A 212 -3.77 5.56 10.35
N LEU A 213 -3.15 5.95 9.22
CA LEU A 213 -3.86 6.24 7.97
C LEU A 213 -4.62 5.03 7.45
N LYS A 214 -4.01 3.84 7.51
CA LYS A 214 -4.66 2.59 7.12
C LYS A 214 -5.85 2.23 8.01
N LYS A 215 -5.74 2.47 9.32
CA LYS A 215 -6.78 2.06 10.29
C LYS A 215 -7.95 3.04 10.35
N TRP A 216 -7.66 4.34 10.32
CA TRP A 216 -8.64 5.40 10.65
C TRP A 216 -8.97 6.31 9.47
N GLY A 217 -8.31 6.09 8.34
CA GLY A 217 -8.49 6.87 7.14
C GLY A 217 -7.72 8.20 7.14
N PRO A 218 -7.42 8.72 5.94
CA PRO A 218 -6.58 9.89 5.75
C PRO A 218 -7.13 11.18 6.35
N ILE A 219 -8.42 11.48 6.10
CA ILE A 219 -9.06 12.73 6.51
C ILE A 219 -9.05 12.88 8.04
N LEU A 220 -9.42 11.84 8.79
CA LEU A 220 -9.45 11.87 10.25
C LEU A 220 -8.06 12.08 10.84
N VAL A 221 -7.09 11.28 10.38
CA VAL A 221 -5.72 11.30 10.90
C VAL A 221 -5.05 12.65 10.63
N THR A 222 -5.20 13.19 9.42
CA THR A 222 -4.65 14.51 9.06
C THR A 222 -5.33 15.62 9.86
N GLY A 223 -6.66 15.59 10.03
CA GLY A 223 -7.37 16.57 10.85
C GLY A 223 -6.90 16.59 12.31
N LEU A 224 -6.78 15.42 12.94
CA LEU A 224 -6.26 15.29 14.30
C LEU A 224 -4.79 15.72 14.43
N ALA A 225 -3.96 15.38 13.44
CA ALA A 225 -2.56 15.76 13.43
C ALA A 225 -2.40 17.29 13.31
N MET A 226 -3.17 17.95 12.43
CA MET A 226 -3.22 19.41 12.32
C MET A 226 -3.76 20.06 13.59
N PHE A 227 -4.78 19.47 14.23
CA PHE A 227 -5.32 19.97 15.49
C PHE A 227 -4.27 19.95 16.62
N MET A 228 -3.63 18.81 16.83
CA MET A 228 -2.61 18.66 17.88
C MET A 228 -1.36 19.49 17.58
N GLY A 229 -0.89 19.50 16.33
CA GLY A 229 0.20 20.37 15.90
C GLY A 229 -0.14 21.85 16.06
N GLY A 230 -1.37 22.25 15.76
CA GLY A 230 -1.87 23.61 15.95
C GLY A 230 -1.91 24.04 17.41
N ILE A 231 -2.37 23.18 18.32
CA ILE A 231 -2.33 23.45 19.77
C ILE A 231 -0.90 23.68 20.23
N VAL A 232 0.02 22.79 19.86
CA VAL A 232 1.44 22.92 20.22
C VAL A 232 2.03 24.21 19.66
N ALA A 233 1.73 24.56 18.40
CA ALA A 233 2.17 25.81 17.79
C ALA A 233 1.67 27.04 18.55
N ILE A 234 0.38 27.07 18.91
CA ILE A 234 -0.23 28.19 19.66
C ILE A 234 0.44 28.36 21.02
N VAL A 235 0.69 27.26 21.75
CA VAL A 235 1.34 27.29 23.06
C VAL A 235 2.78 27.79 22.97
N ILE A 236 3.53 27.35 21.97
CA ILE A 236 4.94 27.72 21.79
C ILE A 236 5.07 29.17 21.31
N PHE A 237 4.33 29.55 20.26
CA PHE A 237 4.55 30.82 19.57
C PHE A 237 3.66 31.96 20.05
N GLN A 238 2.59 31.67 20.79
CA GLN A 238 1.73 32.65 21.42
C GLN A 238 1.31 33.78 20.45
N PRO A 239 0.54 33.45 19.40
CA PRO A 239 0.30 34.34 18.26
C PRO A 239 -0.35 35.69 18.63
N TRP A 240 -1.04 35.78 19.77
CA TRP A 240 -1.58 37.03 20.32
C TRP A 240 -0.52 38.06 20.72
N THR A 241 0.74 37.64 20.88
CA THR A 241 1.88 38.55 21.14
C THR A 241 2.49 39.11 19.85
N ILE A 242 2.19 38.50 18.71
CA ILE A 242 2.77 38.84 17.42
C ILE A 242 1.90 39.89 16.74
N GLN A 243 2.45 41.09 16.56
CA GLN A 243 1.76 42.19 15.87
C GLN A 243 1.75 41.92 14.36
N VAL A 244 0.56 41.70 13.79
CA VAL A 244 0.38 41.40 12.36
C VAL A 244 -0.70 42.30 11.78
N GLN A 245 -0.39 42.96 10.67
CA GLN A 245 -1.38 43.72 9.91
C GLN A 245 -2.15 42.78 8.98
N VAL A 246 -3.36 42.40 9.41
CA VAL A 246 -4.24 41.54 8.63
C VAL A 246 -4.98 42.38 7.58
N THR A 247 -4.39 42.52 6.40
CA THR A 247 -4.98 43.21 5.25
C THR A 247 -5.86 42.24 4.42
N PRO A 248 -6.80 42.73 3.59
CA PRO A 248 -7.62 41.87 2.74
C PRO A 248 -6.82 40.89 1.85
N PRO A 249 -5.68 41.28 1.23
CA PRO A 249 -4.82 40.34 0.50
C PRO A 249 -4.26 39.21 1.38
N VAL A 250 -3.86 39.51 2.62
CA VAL A 250 -3.36 38.50 3.58
C VAL A 250 -4.48 37.53 3.96
N MET A 251 -5.71 38.02 4.19
CA MET A 251 -6.87 37.16 4.45
C MET A 251 -7.19 36.25 3.26
N PHE A 252 -7.14 36.78 2.04
CA PHE A 252 -7.36 36.01 0.83
C PHE A 252 -6.28 34.93 0.63
N ALA A 253 -5.00 35.29 0.81
CA ALA A 253 -3.89 34.35 0.72
C ALA A 253 -3.97 33.25 1.80
N MET A 254 -4.32 33.60 3.04
CA MET A 254 -4.53 32.63 4.13
C MET A 254 -5.73 31.72 3.84
N GLY A 255 -6.87 32.29 3.43
CA GLY A 255 -8.07 31.52 3.08
C GLY A 255 -7.82 30.55 1.91
N GLY A 256 -7.15 31.02 0.85
CA GLY A 256 -6.74 30.19 -0.28
C GLY A 256 -5.77 29.08 0.15
N MET A 257 -4.80 29.39 1.01
CA MET A 257 -3.85 28.42 1.55
C MET A 257 -4.54 27.32 2.37
N VAL A 258 -5.56 27.66 3.17
CA VAL A 258 -6.31 26.70 3.98
C VAL A 258 -7.27 25.88 3.11
N VAL A 259 -8.10 26.52 2.29
CA VAL A 259 -9.17 25.85 1.54
C VAL A 259 -8.63 25.14 0.31
N VAL A 260 -7.91 25.85 -0.55
CA VAL A 260 -7.36 25.29 -1.80
C VAL A 260 -6.08 24.52 -1.51
N GLY A 261 -5.14 25.17 -0.84
CA GLY A 261 -3.79 24.65 -0.61
C GLY A 261 -3.66 23.52 0.41
N THR A 262 -4.70 23.30 1.24
CA THR A 262 -4.69 22.22 2.24
C THR A 262 -5.81 21.23 1.95
N LEU A 263 -7.07 21.64 2.13
CA LEU A 263 -8.19 20.72 1.99
C LEU A 263 -8.37 20.25 0.54
N GLY A 264 -8.47 21.19 -0.40
CA GLY A 264 -8.65 20.89 -1.82
C GLY A 264 -7.51 20.05 -2.37
N ALA A 265 -6.26 20.48 -2.13
CA ALA A 265 -5.06 19.76 -2.53
C ALA A 265 -5.10 18.30 -2.04
N TYR A 266 -5.43 18.08 -0.77
CA TYR A 266 -5.48 16.76 -0.17
C TYR A 266 -6.59 15.88 -0.76
N VAL A 267 -7.81 16.43 -0.91
CA VAL A 267 -8.95 15.69 -1.46
C VAL A 267 -8.70 15.30 -2.91
N PHE A 268 -8.25 16.23 -3.76
CA PHE A 268 -7.96 15.95 -5.17
C PHE A 268 -6.79 14.99 -5.34
N TYR A 269 -5.72 15.16 -4.56
CA TYR A 269 -4.58 14.25 -4.62
C TYR A 269 -4.97 12.83 -4.19
N LEU A 270 -5.74 12.67 -3.10
CA LEU A 270 -6.22 11.35 -2.68
C LEU A 270 -7.15 10.71 -3.71
N GLN A 271 -8.06 11.48 -4.30
CA GLN A 271 -8.90 10.98 -5.40
C GLN A 271 -8.03 10.52 -6.57
N GLY A 272 -6.97 11.26 -6.90
CA GLY A 272 -5.99 10.88 -7.91
C GLY A 272 -5.25 9.59 -7.56
N VAL A 273 -4.85 9.40 -6.31
CA VAL A 273 -4.24 8.15 -5.82
C VAL A 273 -5.23 6.98 -5.94
N THR A 274 -6.50 7.19 -5.59
CA THR A 274 -7.54 6.16 -5.66
C THR A 274 -7.85 5.75 -7.11
N ASP A 275 -7.98 6.72 -8.02
CA ASP A 275 -8.42 6.47 -9.39
C ASP A 275 -7.29 6.10 -10.37
N ALA A 276 -6.07 6.65 -10.20
CA ALA A 276 -4.94 6.41 -11.09
C ALA A 276 -3.81 5.55 -10.45
N GLY A 277 -3.93 5.26 -9.16
CA GLY A 277 -2.93 4.53 -8.38
C GLY A 277 -1.85 5.45 -7.78
N PRO A 278 -1.23 5.04 -6.66
CA PRO A 278 -0.30 5.86 -5.89
C PRO A 278 0.98 6.25 -6.66
N VAL A 279 1.47 5.37 -7.54
CA VAL A 279 2.69 5.64 -8.33
C VAL A 279 2.45 6.77 -9.33
N ARG A 280 1.36 6.70 -10.12
CA ARG A 280 1.03 7.73 -11.12
C ARG A 280 0.68 9.06 -10.45
N ALA A 281 -0.12 9.02 -9.39
CA ALA A 281 -0.47 10.22 -8.65
C ALA A 281 0.76 10.91 -8.03
N SER A 282 1.71 10.14 -7.49
CA SER A 282 2.98 10.67 -6.96
C SER A 282 3.83 11.34 -8.04
N LEU A 283 3.92 10.75 -9.23
CA LEU A 283 4.64 11.32 -10.38
C LEU A 283 4.00 12.64 -10.83
N ILE A 284 2.68 12.70 -10.87
CA ILE A 284 1.94 13.93 -11.17
C ILE A 284 2.11 14.95 -10.04
N GLY A 285 2.27 14.50 -8.80
CA GLY A 285 2.65 15.31 -7.65
C GLY A 285 3.94 16.12 -7.86
N CYS A 286 4.87 15.62 -8.70
CA CYS A 286 6.07 16.37 -9.07
C CYS A 286 5.78 17.64 -9.89
N MET A 287 4.54 17.87 -10.34
CA MET A 287 4.11 19.12 -10.98
C MET A 287 3.97 20.29 -10.02
N GLU A 288 4.02 20.05 -8.71
CA GLU A 288 3.96 21.10 -7.69
C GLU A 288 4.95 22.28 -7.93
N PRO A 289 6.28 22.07 -8.03
CA PRO A 289 7.22 23.17 -8.31
C PRO A 289 6.96 23.86 -9.65
N VAL A 290 6.51 23.11 -10.66
CA VAL A 290 6.15 23.66 -11.98
C VAL A 290 4.95 24.59 -11.86
N SER A 291 3.92 24.17 -11.14
CA SER A 291 2.73 24.98 -10.89
C SER A 291 3.04 26.20 -10.04
N ALA A 292 3.88 26.07 -9.00
CA ALA A 292 4.31 27.20 -8.17
C ALA A 292 5.06 28.25 -8.99
N LEU A 293 5.95 27.82 -9.90
CA LEU A 293 6.64 28.72 -10.84
C LEU A 293 5.63 29.47 -11.73
N VAL A 294 4.72 28.74 -12.39
CA VAL A 294 3.74 29.36 -13.31
C VAL A 294 2.82 30.33 -12.56
N ILE A 295 2.31 29.94 -11.39
CA ILE A 295 1.45 30.80 -10.57
C ILE A 295 2.23 32.03 -10.09
N SER A 296 3.48 31.86 -9.65
CA SER A 296 4.31 33.00 -9.22
C SER A 296 4.63 33.94 -10.39
N ALA A 297 4.83 33.40 -11.60
CA ALA A 297 5.07 34.22 -12.78
C ALA A 297 3.84 35.04 -13.19
N LEU A 298 2.66 34.41 -13.20
CA LEU A 298 1.41 35.08 -13.59
C LEU A 298 0.90 36.03 -12.51
N TRP A 299 1.04 35.68 -11.23
CA TRP A 299 0.44 36.42 -10.12
C TRP A 299 1.40 37.43 -9.48
N LEU A 300 2.67 37.04 -9.26
CA LEU A 300 3.68 37.88 -8.62
C LEU A 300 4.61 38.55 -9.63
N GLY A 301 4.45 38.29 -10.93
CA GLY A 301 5.29 38.86 -11.98
C GLY A 301 6.73 38.33 -11.98
N THR A 302 7.00 37.16 -11.39
CA THR A 302 8.37 36.62 -11.36
C THR A 302 8.82 36.20 -12.75
N PRO A 303 9.97 36.68 -13.26
CA PRO A 303 10.41 36.36 -14.62
C PRO A 303 10.75 34.88 -14.75
N VAL A 304 10.21 34.24 -15.79
CA VAL A 304 10.53 32.87 -16.19
C VAL A 304 11.71 32.93 -17.16
N VAL A 305 12.78 32.20 -16.87
CA VAL A 305 14.00 32.15 -17.66
C VAL A 305 14.13 30.81 -18.40
N PRO A 306 14.92 30.71 -19.48
CA PRO A 306 15.06 29.47 -20.24
C PRO A 306 15.47 28.25 -19.40
N ILE A 307 16.20 28.45 -18.30
CA ILE A 307 16.61 27.36 -17.42
C ILE A 307 15.45 26.75 -16.62
N ASP A 308 14.36 27.52 -16.43
CA ASP A 308 13.16 27.02 -15.78
C ASP A 308 12.50 25.96 -16.67
N VAL A 309 12.51 26.17 -17.99
CA VAL A 309 12.03 25.19 -18.99
C VAL A 309 12.88 23.92 -18.95
N ALA A 310 14.21 24.06 -18.81
CA ALA A 310 15.10 22.91 -18.66
C ALA A 310 14.80 22.13 -17.37
N GLY A 311 14.56 22.84 -16.26
CA GLY A 311 14.16 22.23 -14.99
C GLY A 311 12.82 21.49 -15.07
N ILE A 312 11.81 22.08 -15.73
CA ILE A 312 10.53 21.42 -16.02
C ILE A 312 10.75 20.16 -16.85
N ALA A 313 11.56 20.23 -17.91
CA ALA A 313 11.86 19.09 -18.77
C ALA A 313 12.52 17.94 -18.00
N LEU A 314 13.43 18.23 -17.05
CA LEU A 314 14.05 17.21 -16.20
C LEU A 314 13.06 16.56 -15.23
N ILE A 315 12.15 17.33 -14.63
CA ILE A 315 11.09 16.80 -13.76
C ILE A 315 10.16 15.89 -14.56
N LEU A 316 9.80 16.26 -15.79
CA LEU A 316 9.00 15.41 -16.68
C LEU A 316 9.79 14.17 -17.14
N ALA A 317 11.08 14.30 -17.41
CA ALA A 317 11.95 13.20 -17.83
C ALA A 317 12.17 12.16 -16.72
N MET A 318 12.07 12.55 -15.43
CA MET A 318 12.14 11.64 -14.28
C MET A 318 11.01 10.59 -14.29
N VAL A 319 9.84 10.95 -14.79
CA VAL A 319 8.62 10.13 -14.78
C VAL A 319 8.89 8.70 -15.28
N PRO A 320 9.37 8.45 -16.51
CA PRO A 320 9.64 7.09 -17.01
C PRO A 320 10.71 6.31 -16.24
N PHE A 321 11.61 6.96 -15.49
CA PHE A 321 12.61 6.26 -14.68
C PHE A 321 12.02 5.70 -13.38
N VAL A 322 11.14 6.48 -12.74
CA VAL A 322 10.44 6.08 -11.50
C VAL A 322 9.20 5.24 -11.80
N THR A 323 8.63 5.40 -13.00
CA THR A 323 7.60 4.49 -13.49
C THR A 323 8.26 3.17 -13.88
N GLU A 324 8.06 2.12 -13.07
CA GLU A 324 8.18 0.78 -13.62
C GLU A 324 7.13 0.67 -14.74
N LYS A 325 7.58 0.62 -16.00
CA LYS A 325 6.88 -0.20 -16.98
C LYS A 325 6.79 -1.55 -16.29
N GLN A 326 5.59 -2.01 -15.93
CA GLN A 326 5.40 -3.43 -15.68
C GLN A 326 5.84 -4.11 -16.98
N ALA A 327 7.12 -4.46 -17.05
CA ALA A 327 7.63 -5.29 -18.10
C ALA A 327 6.80 -6.56 -17.99
N ALA A 328 6.15 -6.94 -19.09
CA ALA A 328 5.67 -8.30 -19.26
C ALA A 328 6.77 -9.22 -18.71
N GLY A 329 6.41 -10.02 -17.71
CA GLY A 329 7.34 -10.62 -16.77
C GLY A 329 8.55 -11.23 -17.48
N ALA A 330 9.71 -10.57 -17.34
CA ALA A 330 10.95 -11.30 -17.51
C ALA A 330 11.00 -12.36 -16.40
N PRO A 331 11.33 -13.63 -16.71
CA PRO A 331 11.42 -14.67 -15.69
C PRO A 331 12.43 -14.22 -14.64
N ARG A 332 11.96 -13.98 -13.41
CA ARG A 332 12.82 -13.66 -12.27
C ARG A 332 13.61 -14.91 -11.91
N LYS A 333 14.93 -14.78 -11.81
CA LYS A 333 15.81 -15.84 -11.28
C LYS A 333 15.39 -16.18 -9.84
N GLU A 334 15.42 -17.46 -9.51
CA GLU A 334 15.23 -17.95 -8.14
C GLU A 334 16.20 -17.24 -7.19
N GLY A 335 15.65 -16.53 -6.19
CA GLY A 335 16.44 -15.89 -5.13
C GLY A 335 16.01 -14.46 -4.77
N ASP A 336 15.44 -13.69 -5.69
CA ASP A 336 15.15 -12.26 -5.46
C ASP A 336 13.66 -11.99 -5.09
N VAL A 337 13.21 -12.50 -3.94
CA VAL A 337 11.83 -12.27 -3.46
C VAL A 337 11.84 -11.53 -2.12
N PRO A 338 11.21 -10.33 -2.01
CA PRO A 338 11.12 -9.62 -0.74
C PRO A 338 10.23 -10.36 0.26
N LEU A 339 10.67 -10.41 1.52
CA LEU A 339 9.90 -10.91 2.66
C LEU A 339 8.68 -10.02 2.90
N PHE A 340 7.49 -10.49 2.53
CA PHE A 340 6.24 -9.78 2.81
C PHE A 340 5.89 -9.87 4.31
N ARG A 341 6.12 -8.76 5.04
CA ARG A 341 5.54 -8.50 6.38
C ARG A 341 4.34 -7.55 6.25
N GLY A 342 3.17 -8.07 5.90
CA GLY A 342 1.92 -7.30 5.86
C GLY A 342 0.71 -8.14 5.41
N ARG A 343 -0.49 -7.79 5.88
CA ARG A 343 -1.75 -8.43 5.45
C ARG A 343 -2.01 -8.06 3.98
N ALA A 344 -1.82 -9.01 3.08
CA ALA A 344 -2.02 -8.81 1.64
C ALA A 344 -3.46 -8.40 1.27
N SER A 345 -4.44 -8.64 2.16
CA SER A 345 -5.83 -8.21 2.02
C SER A 345 -6.01 -6.69 2.09
N GLU A 346 -5.14 -5.96 2.80
CA GLU A 346 -5.27 -4.51 3.02
C GLU A 346 -4.67 -3.68 1.87
N LEU A 347 -4.10 -4.31 0.85
CA LEU A 347 -3.34 -3.65 -0.22
C LEU A 347 -3.95 -3.87 -1.62
N GLY A 348 -5.05 -4.62 -1.74
CA GLY A 348 -5.73 -4.88 -3.02
C GLY A 348 -4.90 -5.69 -4.02
N TYR A 349 -3.90 -6.45 -3.55
CA TYR A 349 -3.04 -7.28 -4.41
C TYR A 349 -3.65 -8.64 -4.75
N LEU A 350 -4.65 -9.06 -3.98
CA LEU A 350 -5.34 -10.33 -4.11
C LEU A 350 -6.83 -10.07 -3.90
N THR A 351 -7.66 -10.71 -4.71
CA THR A 351 -9.12 -10.74 -4.57
C THR A 351 -9.57 -12.18 -4.40
N SER A 352 -10.64 -12.41 -3.65
CA SER A 352 -11.28 -13.71 -3.54
C SER A 352 -12.66 -13.66 -4.20
N ARG A 353 -13.06 -14.76 -4.84
CA ARG A 353 -14.42 -14.95 -5.37
C ARG A 353 -14.85 -16.39 -5.22
N LYS A 354 -16.17 -16.62 -5.22
CA LYS A 354 -16.71 -17.98 -5.29
C LYS A 354 -16.28 -18.65 -6.59
N ALA A 355 -15.84 -19.89 -6.48
CA ALA A 355 -15.50 -20.72 -7.61
C ALA A 355 -16.76 -21.08 -8.43
N THR A 356 -16.58 -21.24 -9.73
CA THR A 356 -17.57 -21.69 -10.68
C THR A 356 -17.09 -22.95 -11.39
N LYS A 357 -17.96 -23.60 -12.16
CA LYS A 357 -17.57 -24.78 -12.97
C LYS A 357 -16.50 -24.45 -14.01
N ALA A 358 -16.36 -23.19 -14.43
CA ALA A 358 -15.32 -22.75 -15.35
C ALA A 358 -13.92 -22.79 -14.72
N ASP A 359 -13.83 -22.69 -13.40
CA ASP A 359 -12.55 -22.65 -12.67
C ASP A 359 -11.98 -24.06 -12.38
N LEU A 360 -12.75 -25.12 -12.67
CA LEU A 360 -12.37 -26.51 -12.38
C LEU A 360 -10.96 -26.90 -12.87
N PRO A 361 -10.55 -26.59 -14.12
CA PRO A 361 -9.21 -26.91 -14.59
C PRO A 361 -8.13 -26.22 -13.76
N SER A 362 -8.27 -24.91 -13.56
CA SER A 362 -7.32 -24.08 -12.80
C SER A 362 -7.19 -24.52 -11.35
N ILE A 363 -8.31 -24.77 -10.67
CA ILE A 363 -8.32 -25.29 -9.29
C ILE A 363 -7.64 -26.66 -9.21
N THR A 364 -7.87 -27.53 -10.21
CA THR A 364 -7.25 -28.85 -10.26
C THR A 364 -5.73 -28.72 -10.38
N ASP A 365 -5.22 -27.80 -11.20
CA ASP A 365 -3.79 -27.55 -11.34
C ASP A 365 -3.17 -27.03 -10.03
N ILE A 366 -3.83 -26.07 -9.37
CA ILE A 366 -3.39 -25.53 -8.08
C ILE A 366 -3.35 -26.64 -7.01
N LEU A 367 -4.36 -27.51 -6.97
CA LEU A 367 -4.40 -28.62 -6.01
C LEU A 367 -3.31 -29.64 -6.31
N ASN A 368 -3.08 -29.99 -7.57
CA ASN A 368 -2.01 -30.91 -7.97
C ASN A 368 -0.62 -30.38 -7.57
N ASP A 369 -0.36 -29.09 -7.79
CA ASP A 369 0.86 -28.42 -7.33
C ASP A 369 0.97 -28.38 -5.80
N GLY A 370 -0.14 -28.18 -5.08
CA GLY A 370 -0.20 -28.31 -3.63
C GLY A 370 0.13 -29.71 -3.12
N HIS A 371 -0.37 -30.75 -3.82
CA HIS A 371 -0.08 -32.13 -3.48
C HIS A 371 1.39 -32.47 -3.69
N ALA A 372 1.99 -32.06 -4.81
CA ALA A 372 3.42 -32.24 -5.06
C ALA A 372 4.27 -31.57 -3.97
N TYR A 373 3.87 -30.38 -3.50
CA TYR A 373 4.59 -29.68 -2.44
C TYR A 373 4.49 -30.33 -1.07
N LEU A 374 3.33 -30.90 -0.73
CA LEU A 374 3.21 -31.67 0.51
C LEU A 374 4.10 -32.91 0.45
N GLU A 375 4.19 -33.59 -0.70
CA GLU A 375 5.13 -34.70 -0.91
C GLU A 375 6.60 -34.25 -0.70
N GLU A 376 6.99 -33.07 -1.19
CA GLU A 376 8.32 -32.47 -0.94
C GLU A 376 8.61 -32.20 0.55
N LEU A 377 7.58 -31.90 1.34
CA LEU A 377 7.69 -31.71 2.79
C LEU A 377 7.74 -33.03 3.57
N GLY A 378 7.71 -34.18 2.88
CA GLY A 378 7.67 -35.51 3.50
C GLY A 378 6.28 -35.92 3.97
N VAL A 379 5.22 -35.28 3.46
CA VAL A 379 3.84 -35.58 3.87
C VAL A 379 3.27 -36.77 3.09
N GLU A 380 2.94 -37.85 3.80
CA GLU A 380 2.28 -39.03 3.22
C GLU A 380 0.76 -38.84 3.06
N GLN A 381 0.36 -38.37 1.88
CA GLN A 381 -1.05 -38.11 1.52
C GLN A 381 -1.82 -39.37 1.09
N GLY A 382 -1.14 -40.49 0.89
CA GLY A 382 -1.75 -41.79 0.53
C GLY A 382 -2.33 -41.79 -0.87
N ASN A 383 -2.99 -42.90 -1.25
CA ASN A 383 -3.39 -43.13 -2.64
C ASN A 383 -4.53 -42.23 -3.14
N LYS A 384 -5.32 -41.64 -2.23
CA LYS A 384 -6.44 -40.74 -2.58
C LYS A 384 -6.10 -39.31 -2.18
N LYS A 385 -5.79 -38.47 -3.17
CA LYS A 385 -5.56 -37.04 -2.99
C LYS A 385 -6.86 -36.33 -2.57
N TYR A 386 -6.77 -35.48 -1.55
CA TYR A 386 -7.90 -34.74 -0.97
C TYR A 386 -7.78 -33.22 -1.26
N PRO A 387 -8.82 -32.54 -1.76
CA PRO A 387 -10.16 -33.07 -2.02
C PRO A 387 -10.21 -33.94 -3.28
N THR A 388 -11.11 -34.92 -3.29
CA THR A 388 -11.43 -35.66 -4.51
C THR A 388 -12.18 -34.77 -5.50
N PHE A 389 -12.13 -35.07 -6.80
CA PHE A 389 -12.88 -34.33 -7.82
C PHE A 389 -14.38 -34.21 -7.50
N ARG A 390 -14.98 -35.25 -6.89
CA ARG A 390 -16.38 -35.23 -6.44
C ARG A 390 -16.62 -34.21 -5.31
N GLN A 391 -15.71 -34.13 -4.34
CA GLN A 391 -15.78 -33.16 -3.24
C GLN A 391 -15.55 -31.72 -3.74
N LEU A 392 -14.59 -31.52 -4.64
CA LEU A 392 -14.36 -30.23 -5.31
C LEU A 392 -15.62 -29.76 -6.04
N LYS A 393 -16.22 -30.62 -6.87
CA LYS A 393 -17.45 -30.28 -7.60
C LYS A 393 -18.61 -29.94 -6.64
N LYS A 394 -18.78 -30.72 -5.57
CA LYS A 394 -19.78 -30.44 -4.54
C LYS A 394 -19.54 -29.10 -3.84
N ALA A 395 -18.29 -28.76 -3.50
CA ALA A 395 -17.97 -27.48 -2.86
C ALA A 395 -18.23 -26.27 -3.78
N ILE A 396 -18.02 -26.43 -5.09
CA ILE A 396 -18.41 -25.43 -6.08
C ILE A 396 -19.93 -25.29 -6.16
N ASP A 397 -20.66 -26.41 -6.26
CA ASP A 397 -22.13 -26.42 -6.35
C ASP A 397 -22.79 -25.86 -5.06
N ASP A 398 -22.21 -26.15 -3.88
CA ASP A 398 -22.65 -25.63 -2.58
C ASP A 398 -22.20 -24.18 -2.32
N GLY A 399 -21.36 -23.61 -3.20
CA GLY A 399 -20.87 -22.23 -3.08
C GLY A 399 -19.93 -21.98 -1.89
N THR A 400 -19.21 -23.01 -1.46
CA THR A 400 -18.25 -23.02 -0.33
C THR A 400 -16.78 -23.00 -0.78
N CYS A 401 -16.52 -23.16 -2.08
CA CYS A 401 -15.19 -23.06 -2.68
C CYS A 401 -14.89 -21.64 -3.19
N TYR A 402 -13.68 -21.15 -2.94
CA TYR A 402 -13.22 -19.82 -3.30
C TYR A 402 -11.89 -19.89 -4.05
N VAL A 403 -11.79 -19.11 -5.11
CA VAL A 403 -10.56 -18.89 -5.88
C VAL A 403 -9.96 -17.55 -5.47
N VAL A 404 -8.65 -17.51 -5.29
CA VAL A 404 -7.88 -16.30 -5.04
C VAL A 404 -7.16 -15.91 -6.32
N GLU A 405 -7.44 -14.70 -6.78
CA GLU A 405 -6.89 -14.12 -7.99
C GLU A 405 -5.81 -13.10 -7.63
N SER A 406 -4.71 -13.11 -8.37
CA SER A 406 -3.72 -12.04 -8.34
C SER A 406 -4.22 -10.81 -9.11
N GLN A 407 -3.54 -9.66 -8.94
CA GLN A 407 -3.83 -8.48 -9.76
C GLN A 407 -3.69 -8.71 -11.28
N ALA A 408 -2.97 -9.76 -11.69
CA ALA A 408 -2.83 -10.12 -13.10
C ALA A 408 -4.02 -10.94 -13.63
N GLY A 409 -5.01 -11.26 -12.79
CA GLY A 409 -6.13 -12.15 -13.12
C GLY A 409 -5.74 -13.62 -13.19
N GLU A 410 -4.58 -13.98 -12.61
CA GLU A 410 -4.17 -15.37 -12.47
C GLU A 410 -4.71 -15.94 -11.18
N ASP A 411 -5.32 -17.13 -11.25
CA ASP A 411 -5.70 -17.91 -10.09
C ASP A 411 -4.41 -18.40 -9.40
N VAL A 412 -4.17 -17.93 -8.18
CA VAL A 412 -2.93 -18.20 -7.44
C VAL A 412 -3.16 -19.03 -6.19
N ALA A 413 -4.41 -19.18 -5.76
CA ALA A 413 -4.76 -20.08 -4.69
C ALA A 413 -6.24 -20.49 -4.73
N VAL A 414 -6.54 -21.54 -4.00
CA VAL A 414 -7.90 -22.01 -3.73
C VAL A 414 -8.04 -22.29 -2.25
N PHE A 415 -9.22 -22.06 -1.70
CA PHE A 415 -9.59 -22.54 -0.37
C PHE A 415 -11.09 -22.83 -0.32
N SER A 416 -11.52 -23.59 0.68
CA SER A 416 -12.94 -23.84 0.95
C SER A 416 -13.29 -23.47 2.37
N LEU A 417 -14.48 -22.92 2.56
CA LEU A 417 -15.00 -22.56 3.87
C LEU A 417 -16.42 -23.10 4.02
N THR A 418 -16.64 -23.98 5.00
CA THR A 418 -17.94 -24.59 5.29
C THR A 418 -18.42 -24.19 6.68
N PHE A 419 -19.74 -24.19 6.88
CA PHE A 419 -20.37 -23.96 8.19
C PHE A 419 -21.10 -25.21 8.71
N ASP A 420 -21.16 -26.26 7.88
CA ASP A 420 -21.77 -27.52 8.24
C ASP A 420 -20.86 -28.28 9.21
N PRO A 421 -21.37 -28.77 10.35
CA PRO A 421 -20.58 -29.52 11.31
C PRO A 421 -20.08 -30.83 10.70
N GLU A 422 -18.76 -31.00 10.59
CA GLU A 422 -18.17 -32.28 10.19
C GLU A 422 -17.83 -33.15 11.41
N SER A 423 -18.03 -34.47 11.28
CA SER A 423 -17.81 -35.39 12.40
C SER A 423 -16.38 -35.37 12.93
N GLN A 424 -15.39 -35.13 12.06
CA GLN A 424 -13.97 -35.16 12.39
C GLN A 424 -13.51 -34.06 13.34
N TYR A 425 -14.18 -32.89 13.35
CA TYR A 425 -13.85 -31.80 14.28
C TYR A 425 -14.60 -31.90 15.61
N ARG A 426 -15.39 -32.96 15.86
CA ARG A 426 -16.01 -33.18 17.17
C ARG A 426 -14.94 -33.50 18.22
N ALA A 427 -15.11 -32.99 19.44
CA ALA A 427 -14.16 -33.14 20.54
C ALA A 427 -13.69 -34.59 20.81
N LYS A 428 -14.53 -35.60 20.54
CA LYS A 428 -14.19 -37.02 20.67
C LYS A 428 -13.03 -37.50 19.78
N HIS A 429 -12.68 -36.74 18.74
CA HIS A 429 -11.58 -37.05 17.81
C HIS A 429 -10.28 -36.31 18.16
N MET A 430 -10.28 -35.47 19.20
CA MET A 430 -9.08 -34.81 19.72
C MET A 430 -8.29 -35.81 20.58
N ILE A 431 -7.10 -36.18 20.13
CA ILE A 431 -6.19 -37.10 20.83
C ILE A 431 -5.55 -36.41 22.03
N SER A 432 -5.14 -35.16 21.85
CA SER A 432 -4.53 -34.32 22.88
C SER A 432 -4.96 -32.87 22.68
N GLY A 433 -5.07 -32.11 23.77
CA GLY A 433 -5.54 -30.72 23.73
C GLY A 433 -7.07 -30.58 23.74
N ALA A 434 -7.56 -29.39 23.44
CA ALA A 434 -8.99 -29.07 23.43
C ALA A 434 -9.28 -27.86 22.53
N TRP A 435 -10.48 -27.84 21.95
CA TRP A 435 -11.01 -26.65 21.28
C TRP A 435 -11.21 -25.51 22.29
N LEU A 436 -10.97 -24.27 21.84
CA LEU A 436 -11.15 -23.04 22.61
C LEU A 436 -12.62 -22.77 22.94
N GLN A 437 -13.54 -23.17 22.06
CA GLN A 437 -14.97 -23.15 22.34
C GLN A 437 -15.62 -24.53 22.16
N THR A 438 -16.70 -24.76 22.92
CA THR A 438 -17.54 -25.94 22.81
C THR A 438 -18.91 -25.56 22.23
N GLY A 439 -19.19 -26.04 21.02
CA GLY A 439 -20.50 -25.87 20.36
C GLY A 439 -20.45 -25.11 19.04
N GLN A 440 -21.61 -24.99 18.39
CA GLN A 440 -21.82 -24.24 17.15
C GLN A 440 -22.25 -22.78 17.48
N PRO A 441 -22.08 -21.81 16.55
CA PRO A 441 -21.54 -21.95 15.21
C PRO A 441 -20.01 -21.80 15.12
N TYR A 442 -19.36 -22.68 14.35
CA TYR A 442 -17.98 -22.50 13.89
C TYR A 442 -17.89 -22.72 12.38
N ALA A 443 -16.94 -22.06 11.73
CA ALA A 443 -16.62 -22.29 10.32
C ALA A 443 -15.39 -23.21 10.20
N ILE A 444 -15.32 -24.01 9.13
CA ILE A 444 -14.19 -24.93 8.89
C ILE A 444 -13.46 -24.50 7.63
N LEU A 445 -12.16 -24.21 7.76
CA LEU A 445 -11.26 -23.90 6.66
C LEU A 445 -10.64 -25.19 6.12
N HIS A 446 -10.84 -25.42 4.83
CA HIS A 446 -10.42 -26.63 4.12
C HIS A 446 -9.54 -26.31 2.91
N TRP A 447 -8.53 -27.17 2.65
CA TRP A 447 -7.65 -27.17 1.47
C TRP A 447 -7.22 -25.78 0.99
N ALA A 448 -6.70 -24.98 1.91
CA ALA A 448 -6.04 -23.71 1.63
C ALA A 448 -4.71 -23.96 0.89
N THR A 449 -4.77 -23.95 -0.44
CA THR A 449 -3.66 -24.33 -1.32
C THR A 449 -3.23 -23.15 -2.18
N VAL A 450 -1.92 -22.92 -2.26
CA VAL A 450 -1.29 -21.82 -3.01
C VAL A 450 -0.38 -22.41 -4.08
N VAL A 451 -0.51 -21.94 -5.31
CA VAL A 451 0.35 -22.35 -6.42
C VAL A 451 1.82 -22.04 -6.11
N GLY A 452 2.75 -22.92 -6.48
CA GLY A 452 4.17 -22.83 -6.16
C GLY A 452 4.78 -21.47 -6.54
N SER A 453 4.41 -20.94 -7.70
CA SER A 453 4.84 -19.63 -8.18
C SER A 453 4.40 -18.47 -7.27
N ALA A 454 3.36 -18.65 -6.44
CA ALA A 454 2.82 -17.63 -5.54
C ALA A 454 3.08 -17.89 -4.04
N ARG A 455 3.71 -19.03 -3.68
CA ARG A 455 4.06 -19.34 -2.29
C ARG A 455 5.06 -18.34 -1.72
N ARG A 456 5.04 -18.17 -0.40
CA ARG A 456 5.88 -17.21 0.36
C ARG A 456 5.70 -15.73 -0.06
N ARG A 457 4.64 -15.41 -0.81
CA ARG A 457 4.28 -14.02 -1.20
C ARG A 457 3.10 -13.43 -0.39
N GLY A 458 2.79 -14.02 0.76
CA GLY A 458 1.66 -13.57 1.60
C GLY A 458 0.28 -14.07 1.16
N VAL A 459 0.18 -14.95 0.16
CA VAL A 459 -1.12 -15.51 -0.30
C VAL A 459 -1.79 -16.36 0.79
N GLY A 460 -1.04 -17.21 1.49
CA GLY A 460 -1.61 -17.97 2.62
C GLY A 460 -2.14 -17.07 3.75
N SER A 461 -1.44 -15.96 4.00
CA SER A 461 -1.90 -14.92 4.93
C SER A 461 -3.18 -14.23 4.49
N PHE A 462 -3.36 -14.03 3.18
CA PHE A 462 -4.61 -13.53 2.62
C PHE A 462 -5.75 -14.52 2.82
N ILE A 463 -5.53 -15.80 2.51
CA ILE A 463 -6.54 -16.86 2.69
C ILE A 463 -7.03 -16.90 4.13
N LEU A 464 -6.11 -16.91 5.11
CA LEU A 464 -6.48 -16.94 6.53
C LEU A 464 -7.33 -15.72 6.93
N GLY A 465 -6.91 -14.51 6.53
CA GLY A 465 -7.65 -13.28 6.84
C GLY A 465 -9.02 -13.22 6.15
N GLU A 466 -9.12 -13.69 4.91
CA GLU A 466 -10.36 -13.74 4.14
C GLU A 466 -11.33 -14.77 4.71
N ALA A 467 -10.83 -15.96 5.03
CA ALA A 467 -11.62 -17.01 5.67
C ALA A 467 -12.20 -16.53 7.02
N GLU A 468 -11.42 -15.80 7.82
CA GLU A 468 -11.91 -15.17 9.05
C GLU A 468 -13.01 -14.13 8.80
N HIS A 469 -12.87 -13.31 7.76
CA HIS A 469 -13.89 -12.33 7.38
C HIS A 469 -15.19 -13.01 6.93
N LEU A 470 -15.09 -14.03 6.07
CA LEU A 470 -16.22 -14.83 5.61
C LEU A 470 -16.89 -15.58 6.77
N ALA A 471 -16.11 -16.12 7.71
CA ALA A 471 -16.64 -16.80 8.89
C ALA A 471 -17.41 -15.83 9.81
N ARG A 472 -16.88 -14.62 10.07
CA ARG A 472 -17.56 -13.58 10.86
C ARG A 472 -18.88 -13.14 10.21
N THR A 473 -18.85 -12.89 8.91
CA THR A 473 -20.04 -12.47 8.15
C THR A 473 -21.09 -13.58 8.04
N GLY A 474 -20.65 -14.85 8.05
CA GLY A 474 -21.52 -16.02 8.17
C GLY A 474 -22.00 -16.34 9.59
N GLY A 475 -21.66 -15.52 10.60
CA GLY A 475 -22.15 -15.67 11.97
C GLY A 475 -21.41 -16.70 12.83
N ALA A 476 -20.26 -17.20 12.40
CA ALA A 476 -19.44 -18.12 13.18
C ALA A 476 -18.75 -17.40 14.36
N ARG A 477 -18.64 -18.08 15.50
CA ARG A 477 -17.94 -17.59 16.71
C ARG A 477 -16.45 -17.94 16.71
N SER A 478 -16.09 -19.01 16.01
CA SER A 478 -14.71 -19.38 15.76
C SER A 478 -14.55 -19.96 14.36
N ILE A 479 -13.30 -19.98 13.89
CA ILE A 479 -12.90 -20.70 12.69
C ILE A 479 -11.91 -21.79 13.09
N VAL A 480 -12.11 -23.00 12.58
CA VAL A 480 -11.28 -24.17 12.82
C VAL A 480 -10.65 -24.67 11.53
N GLY A 481 -9.52 -25.34 11.66
CA GLY A 481 -8.84 -26.00 10.55
C GLY A 481 -7.78 -26.94 11.08
N ASP A 482 -7.22 -27.76 10.20
CA ASP A 482 -6.16 -28.68 10.54
C ASP A 482 -5.11 -28.76 9.44
N THR A 483 -3.92 -29.22 9.79
CA THR A 483 -2.85 -29.45 8.83
C THR A 483 -1.96 -30.61 9.27
N PHE A 484 -1.15 -31.13 8.35
CA PHE A 484 -0.17 -32.17 8.65
C PHE A 484 0.92 -31.64 9.61
N PRO A 485 1.43 -32.46 10.54
CA PRO A 485 2.53 -32.08 11.43
C PRO A 485 3.76 -31.52 10.70
N GLU A 486 4.07 -32.09 9.53
CA GLU A 486 5.20 -31.75 8.66
C GLU A 486 4.95 -30.49 7.81
N ASN A 487 3.71 -29.99 7.74
CA ASN A 487 3.38 -28.74 7.05
C ASN A 487 3.72 -27.52 7.93
N TYR A 488 5.00 -27.40 8.30
CA TYR A 488 5.55 -26.29 9.07
C TYR A 488 5.23 -24.92 8.46
N PRO A 489 5.20 -24.71 7.13
CA PRO A 489 4.80 -23.43 6.54
C PRO A 489 3.37 -23.00 6.92
N MET A 490 2.39 -23.91 6.86
CA MET A 490 1.01 -23.60 7.25
C MET A 490 0.88 -23.37 8.75
N ARG A 491 1.58 -24.19 9.57
CA ARG A 491 1.59 -24.02 11.03
C ARG A 491 2.13 -22.65 11.44
N GLN A 492 3.26 -22.24 10.86
CA GLN A 492 3.82 -20.92 11.11
C GLN A 492 2.89 -19.80 10.63
N ALA A 493 2.25 -19.95 9.47
CA ALA A 493 1.30 -18.97 8.96
C ALA A 493 0.09 -18.82 9.89
N ALA A 494 -0.50 -19.91 10.37
CA ALA A 494 -1.62 -19.90 11.30
C ALA A 494 -1.27 -19.15 12.60
N LEU A 495 -0.14 -19.50 13.23
CA LEU A 495 0.34 -18.84 14.46
C LEU A 495 0.61 -17.35 14.25
N GLN A 496 1.24 -16.97 13.14
CA GLN A 496 1.49 -15.55 12.81
C GLN A 496 0.20 -14.75 12.59
N HIS A 497 -0.88 -15.42 12.18
CA HIS A 497 -2.21 -14.84 12.06
C HIS A 497 -3.06 -14.97 13.32
N GLY A 498 -2.48 -15.40 14.44
CA GLY A 498 -3.17 -15.44 15.73
C GLY A 498 -4.18 -16.57 15.86
N TRP A 499 -4.00 -17.67 15.12
CA TRP A 499 -4.66 -18.93 15.41
C TRP A 499 -3.92 -19.64 16.54
N SER A 500 -4.66 -20.33 17.40
CA SER A 500 -4.11 -21.14 18.48
C SER A 500 -3.98 -22.59 18.03
N GLU A 501 -2.85 -23.22 18.32
CA GLU A 501 -2.72 -24.68 18.20
C GLU A 501 -3.52 -25.33 19.34
N CYS A 502 -4.60 -26.02 18.99
CA CYS A 502 -5.56 -26.59 19.95
C CYS A 502 -5.21 -28.00 20.38
N GLY A 503 -4.39 -28.71 19.61
CA GLY A 503 -4.10 -30.11 19.88
C GLY A 503 -3.88 -30.96 18.64
N VAL A 504 -3.98 -32.28 18.81
CA VAL A 504 -3.81 -33.26 17.74
C VAL A 504 -5.14 -33.97 17.47
N LEU A 505 -5.63 -33.89 16.23
CA LEU A 505 -6.81 -34.59 15.75
C LEU A 505 -6.43 -35.94 15.13
N LYS A 506 -7.29 -36.95 15.37
CA LYS A 506 -7.29 -38.19 14.61
C LYS A 506 -8.18 -38.07 13.38
N VAL A 507 -7.60 -38.11 12.19
CA VAL A 507 -8.33 -38.03 10.93
C VAL A 507 -8.33 -39.39 10.24
N GLY A 508 -9.52 -39.86 9.85
CA GLY A 508 -9.73 -41.18 9.22
C GLY A 508 -10.58 -42.13 10.06
N THR A 509 -11.12 -43.17 9.41
CA THR A 509 -11.81 -44.27 10.10
C THR A 509 -10.80 -45.26 10.67
N PRO A 510 -11.03 -45.83 11.87
CA PRO A 510 -10.11 -46.78 12.53
C PRO A 510 -9.66 -47.98 11.68
N VAL A 511 -10.42 -48.30 10.63
CA VAL A 511 -10.26 -49.49 9.80
C VAL A 511 -9.26 -49.30 8.63
N VAL A 512 -8.98 -48.07 8.21
CA VAL A 512 -8.27 -47.83 6.93
C VAL A 512 -6.91 -47.14 7.13
N GLU A 513 -6.80 -46.18 8.04
CA GLU A 513 -5.58 -45.37 8.22
C GLU A 513 -5.41 -44.97 9.71
N PRO A 514 -4.94 -45.88 10.58
CA PRO A 514 -5.01 -45.72 12.05
C PRO A 514 -4.15 -44.60 12.64
N ASP A 515 -3.15 -44.08 11.91
CA ASP A 515 -2.12 -43.17 12.44
C ASP A 515 -2.06 -41.79 11.77
N ARG A 516 -3.09 -41.39 11.01
CA ARG A 516 -3.13 -40.03 10.43
C ARG A 516 -3.50 -38.98 11.46
N GLN A 517 -2.47 -38.41 12.06
CA GLN A 517 -2.56 -37.27 12.95
C GLN A 517 -2.57 -35.96 12.16
N ARG A 518 -3.31 -34.99 12.67
CA ARG A 518 -3.33 -33.61 12.19
C ARG A 518 -3.20 -32.66 13.36
N ILE A 519 -2.49 -31.56 13.15
CA ILE A 519 -2.43 -30.49 14.14
C ILE A 519 -3.65 -29.60 13.96
N ALA A 520 -4.45 -29.48 15.01
CA ALA A 520 -5.67 -28.70 15.04
C ALA A 520 -5.39 -27.24 15.37
N PHE A 521 -6.03 -26.34 14.64
CA PHE A 521 -5.97 -24.90 14.89
C PHE A 521 -7.37 -24.32 15.04
N GLU A 522 -7.53 -23.39 15.98
CA GLU A 522 -8.75 -22.60 16.14
C GLU A 522 -8.41 -21.14 16.38
N LYS A 523 -9.26 -20.26 15.84
CA LYS A 523 -9.23 -18.84 16.13
C LYS A 523 -10.61 -18.32 16.49
N MET A 524 -10.69 -17.65 17.63
CA MET A 524 -11.89 -16.92 18.04
C MET A 524 -12.10 -15.70 17.15
N LEU A 525 -13.34 -15.48 16.72
CA LEU A 525 -13.72 -14.39 15.84
C LEU A 525 -14.29 -13.23 16.65
#